data_AF-A0A0B4X1F8-F1
#
_entry.id   AF-A0A0B4X1F8-F1
#
_cell.length_a   1.000
_cell.length_b   1.000
_cell.length_c   1.000
_cell.angle_alpha   90.00
_cell.angle_beta   90.00
_cell.angle_gamma   90.00
#
_symmetry.space_group_name_H-M   'P 1'
#
loop_
_entity.id
_entity.type
_entity.pdbx_description
1 polymer ?
#
loop_
_entity_poly.entity_id
_entity_poly.type
_entity_poly.pdbx_seq_one_letter_code
_entity_poly.pdbx_strand_id
1 'polypeptide(L)' 'MRRRDSKLVRLYQKRFEKNQFWELKTGSPERRAAVRLAGLCAKSWSACKKQAIERAAGI' A
#
# COMPACT_ATOMS: atom_id res chain seq x y z
N MET A 1 0.31 -8.76 9.90
CA MET A 1 0.75 -7.73 8.92
C MET A 1 2.27 -7.63 8.98
N ARG A 2 3.01 -7.84 7.88
CA ARG A 2 4.49 -7.83 7.90
C ARG A 2 5.01 -6.41 8.20
N ARG A 3 6.14 -6.29 8.92
CA ARG A 3 6.77 -4.99 9.26
C ARG A 3 6.97 -4.04 8.06
N ARG A 4 7.15 -4.58 6.83
CA ARG A 4 7.28 -3.79 5.58
C ARG A 4 6.00 -3.02 5.23
N ASP A 5 4.83 -3.61 5.40
CA ASP A 5 3.54 -2.93 5.17
C ASP A 5 3.35 -1.78 6.15
N SER A 6 3.67 -2.02 7.42
CA SER A 6 3.56 -0.98 8.45
C SER A 6 4.44 0.23 8.15
N LYS A 7 5.62 0.02 7.54
CA LYS A 7 6.51 1.12 7.12
C LYS A 7 5.92 1.89 5.93
N LEU A 8 5.38 1.20 4.92
CA LEU A 8 4.75 1.85 3.76
C LEU A 8 3.49 2.63 4.15
N VAL A 9 2.64 2.04 5.00
CA VAL A 9 1.44 2.70 5.54
C VAL A 9 1.82 3.94 6.35
N ARG A 10 2.82 3.83 7.25
CA ARG A 10 3.31 5.01 7.99
C ARG A 10 3.88 6.08 7.07
N LEU A 11 4.60 5.69 6.01
CA LEU A 11 5.19 6.63 5.07
C LEU A 11 4.12 7.33 4.24
N TYR A 12 3.07 6.61 3.84
CA TYR A 12 1.88 7.19 3.23
C TYR A 12 1.22 8.19 4.19
N GLN A 13 0.92 7.76 5.42
CA GLN A 13 0.27 8.59 6.44
C GLN A 13 1.08 9.83 6.81
N LYS A 14 2.42 9.72 6.87
CA LYS A 14 3.29 10.86 7.16
C LYS A 14 3.28 11.89 6.04
N ARG A 15 3.11 11.46 4.79
CA ARG A 15 3.32 12.29 3.59
C ARG A 15 2.02 12.85 3.02
N PHE A 16 0.92 12.15 3.23
CA PHE A 16 -0.41 12.50 2.72
C PHE A 16 -1.47 12.55 3.83
N GLU A 17 -1.05 12.49 5.10
CA GLU A 17 -1.94 12.45 6.26
C GLU A 17 -2.94 11.28 6.16
N LYS A 18 -4.21 11.52 6.46
CA LYS A 18 -5.29 10.55 6.23
C LYS A 18 -5.92 10.69 4.85
N ASN A 19 -5.39 11.58 4.01
CA ASN A 19 -6.00 11.86 2.73
C ASN A 19 -5.80 10.69 1.76
N GLN A 20 -6.89 10.32 1.14
CA GLN A 20 -6.91 9.30 0.11
C GLN A 20 -6.38 9.89 -1.20
N PHE A 21 -5.75 9.05 -2.03
CA PHE A 21 -5.11 9.54 -3.25
C PHE A 21 -6.11 10.20 -4.23
N TRP A 22 -7.40 9.90 -4.12
CA TRP A 22 -8.46 10.52 -4.92
C TRP A 22 -8.87 11.91 -4.44
N GLU A 23 -8.54 12.26 -3.19
CA GLU A 23 -8.77 13.59 -2.61
C GLU A 23 -7.69 14.59 -3.05
N LEU A 24 -6.56 14.08 -3.55
CA LEU A 24 -5.49 14.90 -4.13
C LEU A 24 -5.85 15.36 -5.54
N LYS A 25 -5.43 16.59 -5.90
CA LYS A 25 -5.69 17.18 -7.21
C LYS A 25 -5.22 16.26 -8.34
N THR A 26 -6.09 16.04 -9.32
CA THR A 26 -5.79 15.24 -10.51
C THR A 26 -4.55 15.78 -11.22
N GLY A 27 -3.61 14.91 -11.55
CA GLY A 27 -2.36 15.27 -12.24
C GLY A 27 -1.25 15.85 -11.34
N SER A 28 -1.52 16.08 -10.06
CA SER A 28 -0.51 16.63 -9.16
C SER A 28 0.62 15.63 -8.89
N PRO A 29 1.86 16.11 -8.65
CA PRO A 29 2.96 15.24 -8.22
C PRO A 29 2.63 14.44 -6.95
N GLU A 30 1.90 15.05 -6.01
CA GLU A 30 1.46 14.41 -4.76
C GLU A 30 0.54 13.22 -5.06
N ARG A 31 -0.46 13.40 -5.93
CA ARG A 31 -1.36 12.31 -6.30
C ARG A 31 -0.62 11.15 -6.95
N ARG A 32 0.32 11.44 -7.86
CA ARG A 32 1.14 10.39 -8.50
C ARG A 32 1.96 9.62 -7.46
N ALA A 33 2.55 10.32 -6.48
CA ALA A 33 3.29 9.70 -5.40
C ALA A 33 2.39 8.87 -4.47
N ALA A 34 1.19 9.36 -4.14
CA ALA A 34 0.21 8.66 -3.33
C ALA A 34 -0.28 7.38 -4.01
N VAL A 35 -0.64 7.44 -5.30
CA VAL A 35 -1.03 6.27 -6.10
C VAL A 35 0.09 5.22 -6.13
N ARG A 36 1.34 5.65 -6.31
CA ARG A 36 2.50 4.74 -6.34
C ARG A 36 2.67 4.02 -5.00
N LEU A 37 2.56 4.74 -3.88
CA LEU A 37 2.63 4.16 -2.54
C LEU A 37 1.46 3.22 -2.24
N ALA A 38 0.23 3.61 -2.58
CA ALA A 38 -0.95 2.77 -2.43
C ALA A 38 -0.81 1.46 -3.22
N GLY A 39 -0.28 1.53 -4.44
CA GLY A 39 0.03 0.35 -5.26
C GLY A 39 1.08 -0.58 -4.63
N LEU A 40 2.10 -0.04 -3.95
CA LEU A 40 3.09 -0.84 -3.23
C LEU A 40 2.46 -1.58 -2.03
N CYS A 41 1.61 -0.90 -1.26
CA CYS A 41 0.85 -1.53 -0.18
C CYS A 41 -0.03 -2.68 -0.70
N ALA A 42 -0.76 -2.45 -1.79
CA ALA A 42 -1.61 -3.47 -2.41
C ALA A 42 -0.81 -4.69 -2.88
N LYS A 43 0.36 -4.49 -3.52
CA LYS A 43 1.23 -5.59 -3.96
C LYS A 43 1.73 -6.44 -2.79
N SER A 44 2.17 -5.78 -1.72
CA SER A 44 2.66 -6.47 -0.52
C SER A 44 1.53 -7.25 0.18
N TRP A 45 0.32 -6.68 0.25
CA TRP A 45 -0.86 -7.38 0.72
C TRP A 45 -1.20 -8.60 -0.14
N SER A 46 -1.23 -8.46 -1.47
CA SER A 46 -1.46 -9.59 -2.38
C SER A 46 -0.44 -10.70 -2.22
N ALA A 47 0.84 -10.36 -2.01
CA ALA A 47 1.88 -11.35 -1.73
C ALA A 47 1.66 -12.06 -0.39
N CYS A 48 1.24 -11.32 0.66
CA CYS A 48 0.89 -11.93 1.95
C CYS A 48 -0.32 -12.86 1.82
N LYS A 49 -1.35 -12.44 1.09
CA LYS A 49 -2.55 -13.24 0.83
C LYS A 49 -2.20 -14.50 0.06
N LYS A 50 -1.39 -14.40 -1.01
CA LYS A 50 -0.91 -15.55 -1.78
C LYS A 50 -0.17 -16.55 -0.89
N GLN A 51 0.78 -16.09 -0.08
CA GLN A 51 1.52 -16.97 0.82
C GLN A 51 0.61 -17.63 1.87
N ALA A 52 -0.40 -16.91 2.38
CA ALA A 52 -1.36 -17.49 3.32
C ALA A 52 -2.19 -18.60 2.66
N ILE A 53 -2.60 -18.41 1.40
CA ILE A 53 -3.32 -19.41 0.61
C ILE A 53 -2.42 -20.63 0.32
N GLU A 54 -1.17 -20.41 -0.13
CA GLU A 54 -0.21 -21.50 -0.39
C GLU A 54 -0.02 -22.37 0.85
N ARG A 55 0.24 -21.74 2.01
CA ARG A 55 0.35 -22.46 3.29
C ARG A 55 -0.91 -23.22 3.68
N ALA A 56 -2.08 -22.64 3.47
CA ALA A 56 -3.36 -23.30 3.78
C ALA A 56 -3.64 -24.48 2.82
N ALA A 57 -3.17 -24.38 1.57
CA ALA A 57 -3.25 -25.42 0.56
C ALA A 57 -2.17 -26.51 0.72
N GLY A 58 -1.19 -26.32 1.61
CA GLY A 58 -0.08 -27.26 1.80
C GLY A 58 0.97 -27.21 0.68
N ILE A 59 1.06 -26.08 -0.04
CA ILE A 59 2.01 -25.81 -1.13
C ILE A 59 3.12 -24.87 -0.64
#